data_AF-A0A6L7PYP9-F1
#
_entry.id   AF-A0A6L7PYP9-F1
#
_cell.length_a   1.000
_cell.length_b   1.000
_cell.length_c   1.000
_cell.angle_alpha   90.00
_cell.angle_beta   90.00
_cell.angle_gamma   90.00
#
_symmetry.space_group_name_H-M   'P 1'
#
loop_
_entity.id
_entity.type
_entity.pdbx_description
1 polymer ?
#
loop_
_entity_poly.entity_id
_entity_poly.type
_entity_poly.pdbx_seq_one_letter_code
_entity_poly.pdbx_strand_id
1 'polypeptide(L)' 'MPYLRSRPAELADGSTQDFAVYAALADWDGQRRTVPVFESESQPLLGMAMLWGKRVTIDAWAGGAVTVT' A
#
# COMPACT_ATOMS: atom_id res chain seq x y z
N MET A 1 -4.39 13.62 -7.58
CA MET A 1 -3.37 12.68 -8.11
C MET A 1 -3.77 12.31 -9.54
N PRO A 2 -2.87 12.34 -10.54
CA PRO A 2 -3.24 11.95 -11.91
C PRO A 2 -3.63 10.46 -11.99
N TYR A 3 -4.73 10.17 -12.67
CA TYR A 3 -5.14 8.80 -12.99
C TYR A 3 -4.14 8.16 -13.95
N LEU A 4 -3.83 6.88 -13.74
CA LEU A 4 -2.92 6.11 -14.58
C LEU A 4 -3.68 5.05 -15.37
N ARG A 5 -4.44 4.18 -14.68
CA ARG A 5 -5.13 3.02 -15.26
C ARG A 5 -6.07 2.37 -14.26
N SER A 6 -6.99 1.53 -14.74
CA SER A 6 -7.64 0.51 -13.92
C SER A 6 -6.78 -0.75 -13.91
N ARG A 7 -6.73 -1.46 -12.78
CA ARG A 7 -6.00 -2.72 -12.67
C ARG A 7 -6.72 -3.71 -11.75
N PRO A 8 -6.88 -4.98 -12.15
CA PRO A 8 -7.36 -6.00 -11.24
C PRO A 8 -6.30 -6.33 -10.19
N ALA A 9 -6.77 -6.62 -8.97
CA ALA A 9 -5.99 -7.16 -7.88
C ALA A 9 -6.81 -8.20 -7.11
N GLU A 10 -6.15 -9.27 -6.68
CA GLU A 10 -6.72 -10.26 -5.77
C GLU A 10 -6.57 -9.77 -4.33
N LEU A 11 -7.65 -9.82 -3.55
CA LEU A 11 -7.70 -9.46 -2.14
C LEU A 11 -7.45 -10.68 -1.26
N ALA A 12 -7.21 -10.46 0.03
CA ALA A 12 -6.91 -11.52 0.98
C ALA A 12 -8.04 -12.56 1.15
N ASP A 13 -9.27 -12.22 0.79
CA ASP A 13 -10.43 -13.11 0.78
C ASP A 13 -10.55 -13.96 -0.51
N GLY A 14 -9.59 -13.83 -1.43
CA GLY A 14 -9.55 -14.52 -2.72
C GLY A 14 -10.45 -13.89 -3.80
N SER A 15 -11.14 -12.79 -3.50
CA SER A 15 -11.89 -12.04 -4.50
C SER A 15 -10.94 -11.24 -5.39
N THR A 16 -11.34 -10.99 -6.64
CA THR A 16 -10.62 -10.06 -7.54
C THR A 16 -11.48 -8.84 -7.80
N GLN A 17 -10.90 -7.67 -7.64
CA GLN A 17 -11.57 -6.38 -7.90
C GLN A 17 -10.68 -5.48 -8.75
N ASP A 18 -11.31 -4.68 -9.62
CA ASP A 18 -10.65 -3.62 -10.36
C ASP A 18 -10.49 -2.38 -9.49
N PHE A 19 -9.28 -1.84 -9.49
CA PHE A 19 -8.92 -0.63 -8.76
C PHE A 19 -8.45 0.46 -9.71
N ALA A 20 -8.91 1.69 -9.46
CA ALA A 20 -8.32 2.86 -10.09
C ALA A 20 -6.92 3.10 -9.48
N VAL A 21 -5.93 3.22 -10.35
CA VAL A 21 -4.54 3.46 -9.98
C VAL A 21 -4.17 4.88 -10.35
N TYR A 22 -3.60 5.62 -9.40
CA TYR A 22 -3.16 6.99 -9.55
C TYR A 22 -1.66 7.12 -9.32
N ALA A 23 -1.05 8.19 -9.82
CA ALA A 23 0.32 8.56 -9.46
C ALA A 23 0.30 9.50 -8.25
N ALA A 24 0.92 9.10 -7.15
CA ALA A 24 1.10 9.92 -5.96
C ALA A 24 2.58 10.28 -5.78
N LEU A 25 2.85 11.39 -5.10
CA LEU A 25 4.19 11.73 -4.64
C LEU A 25 4.32 11.28 -3.18
N ALA A 26 5.18 10.29 -2.93
CA ALA A 26 5.52 9.83 -1.59
C ALA A 26 6.89 10.39 -1.20
N ASP A 27 7.02 10.87 0.04
CA ASP A 27 8.35 11.05 0.64
C ASP A 27 8.83 9.68 1.13
N TRP A 28 9.93 9.19 0.56
CA TRP A 28 10.49 7.89 0.87
C TRP A 28 11.98 8.05 1.18
N ASP A 29 12.36 7.87 2.45
CA ASP A 29 13.70 8.11 2.97
C ASP A 29 14.24 9.53 2.70
N GLY A 30 13.38 10.55 2.78
CA GLY A 30 13.75 11.94 2.47
C GLY A 30 13.86 12.23 0.98
N GLN A 31 13.53 11.26 0.11
CA GLN A 31 13.47 11.43 -1.33
C GLN A 31 12.03 11.36 -1.82
N ARG A 32 11.58 12.41 -2.52
CA ARG A 32 10.28 12.39 -3.19
C ARG A 32 10.29 11.39 -4.36
N ARG A 33 9.37 10.44 -4.35
CA ARG A 33 9.20 9.41 -5.39
C ARG A 33 7.78 9.41 -5.90
N THR A 34 7.61 9.37 -7.21
CA THR A 34 6.30 9.12 -7.81
C THR A 34 6.02 7.63 -7.76
N VAL A 35 4.91 7.24 -7.12
CA VAL A 35 4.52 5.85 -6.91
C VAL A 35 3.08 5.62 -7.38
N PRO A 36 2.76 4.43 -7.92
CA PRO A 36 1.38 4.05 -8.19
C PRO A 36 0.65 3.76 -6.87
N VAL A 37 -0.54 4.31 -6.70
CA VAL A 37 -1.41 4.09 -5.54
C VAL A 37 -2.75 3.55 -6.03
N PHE A 38 -3.20 2.47 -5.40
CA PHE A 38 -4.51 1.89 -5.63
C PHE A 38 -5.52 2.65 -4.77
N GLU A 39 -6.57 3.18 -5.38
CA GLU A 39 -7.66 3.82 -4.65
C GLU A 39 -8.43 2.77 -3.84
N SER A 40 -8.57 3.02 -2.54
CA SER A 40 -9.26 2.15 -1.60
C SER A 40 -9.98 3.03 -0.58
N GLU A 41 -11.09 2.55 -0.03
CA GLU A 41 -11.79 3.20 1.09
C GLU A 41 -11.09 2.94 2.45
N SER A 42 -10.00 2.15 2.45
CA SER A 42 -9.22 1.81 3.64
C SER A 42 -8.09 2.80 3.95
N GLN A 43 -7.43 2.59 5.10
CA GLN A 43 -6.19 3.30 5.41
C GLN A 43 -5.08 2.94 4.40
N PRO A 44 -4.12 3.84 4.15
CA PRO A 44 -3.07 3.61 3.16
C PRO A 44 -2.26 2.35 3.46
N LEU A 45 -2.25 1.41 2.51
CA LEU A 45 -1.42 0.22 2.57
C LEU A 45 -0.12 0.43 1.80
N LEU A 46 0.99 -0.03 2.37
CA LEU A 46 2.29 0.04 1.74
C LEU A 46 2.60 -1.29 1.03
N GLY A 47 2.77 -1.24 -0.28
CA GLY A 47 3.11 -2.43 -1.07
C GLY A 47 4.54 -2.92 -0.83
N MET A 48 4.75 -4.23 -0.95
CA MET A 48 6.04 -4.90 -0.73
C MET A 48 7.21 -4.32 -1.56
N ALA A 49 6.94 -3.81 -2.76
CA ALA A 49 7.97 -3.21 -3.60
C ALA A 49 8.63 -1.96 -2.95
N MET A 50 7.88 -1.23 -2.12
CA MET A 50 8.42 -0.09 -1.36
C MET A 50 9.34 -0.55 -0.23
N LEU A 51 9.09 -1.74 0.33
CA LEU A 51 9.88 -2.34 1.40
C LEU A 51 11.18 -3.01 0.92
N TRP A 52 11.36 -3.15 -0.40
CA TRP A 52 12.54 -3.82 -0.95
C TRP A 52 13.84 -3.11 -0.53
N GLY A 53 14.81 -3.90 -0.04
CA GLY A 53 16.09 -3.38 0.46
C GLY A 53 15.99 -2.64 1.80
N LYS A 54 14.86 -2.71 2.50
CA LYS A 54 14.64 -2.13 3.83
C LYS A 54 14.47 -3.21 4.89
N ARG A 55 14.86 -2.88 6.13
CA ARG A 55 14.55 -3.71 7.29
C ARG A 55 13.15 -3.36 7.79
N VAL A 56 12.26 -4.34 7.80
CA VAL A 56 10.95 -4.24 8.46
C VAL A 56 11.08 -4.79 9.87
N THR A 57 10.69 -4.01 10.88
CA THR A 57 10.64 -4.45 12.28
C THR A 57 9.19 -4.35 12.73
N ILE A 58 8.66 -5.44 13.26
CA ILE A 58 7.30 -5.51 13.81
C ILE A 58 7.46 -5.80 15.30
N ASP A 59 7.01 -4.86 16.13
CA ASP A 59 6.97 -5.05 17.57
C ASP A 59 5.56 -5.51 17.96
N ALA A 60 5.46 -6.68 18.60
CA ALA A 60 4.21 -7.24 19.08
C ALA A 60 4.28 -7.42 20.60
N TRP A 61 3.22 -7.00 21.29
CA TRP A 61 3.07 -7.20 22.74
C TRP A 61 1.67 -7.69 23.07
N ALA A 62 1.53 -8.45 24.16
CA ALA A 62 0.25 -8.98 24.61
C ALA A 62 -0.74 -7.85 24.89
N GLY A 63 -1.96 -7.96 24.33
CA GLY A 63 -2.99 -6.93 24.43
C GLY A 63 -2.81 -5.74 23.48
N GLY A 64 -1.78 -5.74 22.62
CA GLY A 64 -1.65 -4.77 21.54
C GLY A 64 -2.77 -4.94 20.51
N ALA A 65 -3.37 -3.83 20.07
CA ALA A 65 -4.31 -3.85 18.96
C ALA A 65 -3.53 -4.03 17.65
N VAL A 66 -3.79 -5.13 16.96
CA VAL A 66 -3.30 -5.35 15.60
C VAL A 66 -4.49 -5.30 14.66
N THR A 67 -4.53 -4.29 13.82
CA THR A 67 -5.50 -4.19 12.73
C THR A 67 -4.74 -4.44 11.43
N VAL A 68 -4.93 -5.63 10.86
CA VAL A 68 -4.48 -5.93 9.49
C VAL A 68 -5.74 -5.89 8.63
N THR A 69 -5.88 -4.82 7.85
CA THR A 69 -6.97 -4.61 6.88
C THR A 69 -6.40 -4.52 5.49
#